data_AF-A0A9X0WKG9-F1
#
_entry.id   AF-A0A9X0WKG9-F1
#
_cell.length_a   1.000
_cell.length_b   1.000
_cell.length_c   1.000
_cell.angle_alpha   90.00
_cell.angle_beta   90.00
_cell.angle_gamma   90.00
#
_symmetry.space_group_name_H-M   'P 1'
#
loop_
_entity.id
_entity.type
_entity.pdbx_description
1 polymer ?
#
loop_
_entity_poly.entity_id
_entity_poly.type
_entity_poly.pdbx_seq_one_letter_code
_entity_poly.pdbx_strand_id
1 'polypeptide(L)'
;MSILIKDLIHIPERVQRGDFVLNLASGLEPEAIARTLGEYVVTPQLVRCFEDALSFIESTVTSQQNRNKGAYLHGSFGTGKSHFMAVLKLLIQGNVQARSIPELAMAVAKHSHWMQGHNILMVPYHMIGAPSIEAGVLGGYARHVRGLHPRAPVPGFYLSSRLFADAQVMRGHLGDDRFFAALNHASAGADRTDGDWGAG
;
A
#
# COMPACT_ATOMS: atom_id res chain seq x y z
N MET A 1 -20.80 -23.64 40.70
CA MET A 1 -20.47 -24.35 39.43
C MET A 1 -19.21 -23.72 38.87
N SER A 2 -18.17 -24.51 38.60
CA SER A 2 -16.95 -24.01 37.96
C SER A 2 -17.17 -23.94 36.45
N ILE A 3 -17.09 -22.75 35.87
CA ILE A 3 -17.10 -22.56 34.43
C ILE A 3 -15.77 -23.10 33.89
N LEU A 4 -15.81 -24.00 32.91
CA LEU A 4 -14.61 -24.52 32.26
C LEU A 4 -14.25 -23.62 31.08
N ILE A 5 -12.95 -23.47 30.79
CA ILE A 5 -12.47 -22.64 29.67
C ILE A 5 -13.10 -23.08 28.33
N LYS A 6 -13.35 -24.38 28.16
CA LYS A 6 -14.03 -24.91 26.96
C LYS A 6 -15.46 -24.40 26.78
N ASP A 7 -16.10 -23.96 27.86
CA ASP A 7 -17.47 -23.44 27.84
C ASP A 7 -17.47 -21.92 27.53
N LEU A 8 -16.30 -21.28 27.54
CA LEU A 8 -16.10 -19.86 27.25
C LEU A 8 -15.54 -19.59 25.84
N ILE A 9 -14.95 -20.61 25.20
CA ILE A 9 -14.32 -20.48 23.89
C ILE A 9 -15.11 -21.31 22.88
N HIS A 10 -15.79 -20.62 21.97
CA HIS A 10 -16.43 -21.27 20.83
C HIS A 10 -15.35 -21.71 19.83
N ILE A 11 -15.13 -23.02 19.70
CA ILE A 11 -14.18 -23.59 18.73
C ILE A 11 -14.96 -23.96 17.46
N PRO A 12 -14.64 -23.36 16.30
CA PRO A 12 -15.32 -23.70 15.05
C PRO A 12 -14.99 -25.13 14.59
N GLU A 13 -15.98 -25.85 14.06
CA GLU A 13 -15.83 -27.24 13.59
C GLU A 13 -14.93 -27.37 12.35
N ARG A 14 -14.75 -26.28 11.59
CA ARG A 14 -13.90 -26.23 10.40
C ARG A 14 -13.20 -24.87 10.32
N VAL A 15 -11.91 -24.91 10.00
CA VAL A 15 -11.07 -23.73 9.75
C VAL A 15 -10.38 -23.87 8.40
N GLN A 16 -10.35 -22.79 7.61
CA GLN A 16 -9.63 -22.69 6.35
C GLN A 16 -8.34 -21.88 6.55
N ARG A 17 -7.34 -22.06 5.65
CA ARG A 17 -6.08 -21.29 5.74
C ARG A 17 -6.29 -19.76 5.72
N GLY A 18 -7.32 -19.29 5.02
CA GLY A 18 -7.68 -17.88 4.95
C GLY A 18 -8.18 -17.29 6.28
N ASP A 19 -8.65 -18.13 7.22
CA ASP A 19 -9.16 -17.68 8.52
C ASP A 19 -8.01 -17.30 9.47
N PHE A 20 -6.81 -17.86 9.26
CA PHE A 20 -5.63 -17.55 10.08
C PHE A 20 -4.76 -16.42 9.51
N VAL A 21 -4.84 -16.19 8.20
CA VAL A 21 -3.98 -15.20 7.50
C VAL A 21 -4.86 -14.34 6.62
N LEU A 22 -5.23 -13.18 7.15
CA LEU A 22 -5.97 -12.17 6.40
C LEU A 22 -5.07 -11.59 5.31
N ASN A 23 -5.40 -11.87 4.06
CA ASN A 23 -4.81 -11.18 2.92
C ASN A 23 -5.46 -9.79 2.81
N LEU A 24 -4.66 -8.74 2.96
CA LEU A 24 -5.09 -7.34 2.91
C LEU A 24 -5.91 -6.99 1.66
N ALA A 25 -5.67 -7.65 0.53
CA ALA A 25 -6.43 -7.39 -0.69
C ALA A 25 -7.84 -8.01 -0.67
N SER A 26 -8.02 -9.18 -0.04
CA SER A 26 -9.30 -9.92 -0.03
C SER A 26 -10.09 -9.73 1.27
N GLY A 27 -9.44 -9.39 2.38
CA GLY A 27 -10.09 -9.13 3.67
C GLY A 27 -10.78 -7.77 3.77
N LEU A 28 -10.80 -7.01 2.67
CA LEU A 28 -11.46 -5.71 2.55
C LEU A 28 -12.68 -5.75 1.63
N GLU A 29 -13.11 -6.94 1.19
CA GLU A 29 -14.39 -7.09 0.51
C GLU A 29 -15.55 -6.84 1.49
N PRO A 30 -16.66 -6.23 1.05
CA PRO A 30 -17.77 -5.84 1.93
C PRO A 30 -18.27 -6.96 2.85
N GLU A 31 -18.37 -8.18 2.33
CA GLU A 31 -18.86 -9.36 3.06
C GLU A 31 -17.86 -9.85 4.12
N ALA A 32 -16.56 -9.61 3.91
CA ALA A 32 -15.50 -10.03 4.82
C ALA A 32 -15.23 -9.00 5.93
N ILE A 33 -15.53 -7.71 5.69
CA ILE A 33 -15.30 -6.61 6.64
C ILE A 33 -16.06 -6.84 7.95
N ALA A 34 -17.35 -7.17 7.88
CA ALA A 34 -18.18 -7.32 9.08
C ALA A 34 -17.65 -8.41 10.02
N ARG A 35 -17.23 -9.55 9.45
CA ARG A 35 -16.61 -10.64 10.21
C ARG A 35 -15.27 -10.22 10.81
N THR A 36 -14.43 -9.59 9.98
CA THR A 36 -13.09 -9.13 10.35
C THR A 36 -13.13 -8.12 11.50
N LEU A 37 -14.12 -7.22 11.52
CA LEU A 37 -14.30 -6.25 12.59
C LEU A 37 -14.93 -6.87 13.85
N GLY A 38 -15.87 -7.81 13.69
CA GLY A 38 -16.53 -8.49 14.81
C GLY A 38 -15.57 -9.33 15.66
N GLU A 39 -14.52 -9.88 15.05
CA GLU A 39 -13.50 -10.69 15.71
C GLU A 39 -12.28 -9.86 16.18
N TYR A 40 -12.24 -8.56 15.88
CA TYR A 40 -11.07 -7.73 16.18
C TYR A 40 -11.06 -7.23 17.62
N VAL A 41 -10.21 -7.83 18.44
CA VAL A 41 -10.03 -7.43 19.83
C VAL A 41 -8.99 -6.31 19.93
N VAL A 42 -9.43 -5.12 20.35
CA VAL A 42 -8.56 -3.97 20.54
C VAL A 42 -8.02 -3.93 21.97
N THR A 43 -6.72 -4.14 22.12
CA THR A 43 -6.03 -4.03 23.42
C THR A 43 -5.57 -2.59 23.68
N PRO A 44 -5.27 -2.21 24.93
CA PRO A 44 -4.73 -0.87 25.24
C PRO A 44 -3.45 -0.53 24.46
N GLN A 45 -2.62 -1.54 24.14
CA GLN A 45 -1.45 -1.35 23.29
C GLN A 45 -1.85 -1.01 21.85
N LEU A 46 -2.84 -1.73 21.29
CA LEU A 46 -3.34 -1.45 19.95
C LEU A 46 -3.96 -0.05 19.85
N VAL A 47 -4.68 0.41 20.87
CA VAL A 47 -5.19 1.80 20.92
C VAL A 47 -4.06 2.80 20.71
N ARG A 48 -2.93 2.63 21.40
CA ARG A 48 -1.75 3.49 21.22
C ARG A 48 -1.17 3.38 19.81
N CYS A 49 -1.04 2.16 19.29
CA CYS A 49 -0.54 1.96 17.92
C CYS A 49 -1.41 2.61 16.85
N PHE A 50 -2.75 2.56 17.00
CA PHE A 50 -3.66 3.27 16.10
C PHE A 50 -3.52 4.79 16.22
N GLU A 51 -3.43 5.29 17.46
CA GLU A 51 -3.22 6.72 17.71
C GLU A 51 -1.92 7.23 17.09
N ASP A 52 -0.82 6.48 17.25
CA ASP A 52 0.48 6.81 16.67
C ASP A 52 0.43 6.77 15.13
N ALA A 53 -0.22 5.76 14.56
CA ALA A 53 -0.36 5.63 13.12
C ALA A 53 -1.20 6.77 12.52
N LEU A 54 -2.34 7.11 13.13
CA LEU A 54 -3.20 8.20 12.69
C LEU A 54 -2.48 9.55 12.81
N SER A 55 -1.79 9.80 13.92
CA SER A 55 -0.99 11.02 14.11
C SER A 55 0.15 11.14 13.09
N PHE A 56 0.81 10.04 12.76
CA PHE A 56 1.84 10.01 11.72
C PHE A 56 1.27 10.39 10.35
N ILE A 57 0.12 9.83 9.98
CA ILE A 57 -0.56 10.13 8.72
C ILE A 57 -1.04 11.57 8.70
N GLU A 58 -1.69 12.05 9.77
CA GLU A 58 -2.10 13.44 9.93
C GLU A 58 -0.94 14.41 9.69
N SER A 59 0.21 14.16 10.33
CA SER A 59 1.41 14.99 10.18
C SER A 59 1.98 15.00 8.76
N THR A 60 1.58 14.06 7.91
CA THR A 60 2.01 13.96 6.51
C THR A 60 1.01 14.65 5.60
N VAL A 61 -0.29 14.45 5.84
CA VAL A 61 -1.38 14.98 5.04
C VAL A 61 -1.58 16.49 5.26
N THR A 62 -1.43 16.96 6.50
CA THR A 62 -1.65 18.36 6.88
C THR A 62 -0.40 19.24 6.74
N SER A 63 0.77 18.60 6.61
CA SER A 63 2.04 19.32 6.46
C SER A 63 2.09 20.04 5.12
N GLN A 64 2.41 21.34 5.15
CA GLN A 64 2.70 22.13 3.95
C GLN A 64 4.04 21.76 3.30
N GLN A 65 4.89 21.01 4.00
CA GLN A 65 6.11 20.48 3.43
C GLN A 65 5.76 19.25 2.59
N ASN A 66 5.96 19.32 1.27
CA ASN A 66 5.81 18.21 0.31
C ASN A 66 6.86 17.11 0.52
N ARG A 67 6.93 16.55 1.74
CA ARG A 67 7.89 15.52 2.13
C ARG A 67 7.18 14.18 2.20
N ASN A 68 7.72 13.21 1.46
CA ASN A 68 7.28 11.83 1.54
C ASN A 68 7.77 11.23 2.86
N LYS A 69 6.86 10.67 3.66
CA LYS A 69 7.19 9.96 4.89
C LYS A 69 6.87 8.47 4.73
N GLY A 70 7.71 7.63 5.33
CA GLY A 70 7.53 6.19 5.36
C GLY A 70 7.56 5.67 6.80
N ALA A 71 6.78 4.62 7.06
CA ALA A 71 6.77 3.91 8.33
C ALA A 71 6.79 2.40 8.07
N TYR A 72 7.38 1.63 8.98
CA TYR A 72 7.41 0.18 8.90
C TYR A 72 6.62 -0.41 10.06
N LEU A 73 5.65 -1.28 9.72
CA LEU A 73 4.92 -2.05 10.72
C LEU A 73 5.66 -3.35 11.00
N HIS A 74 6.26 -3.45 12.19
CA HIS A 74 6.96 -4.65 12.63
C HIS A 74 6.09 -5.50 13.58
N GLY A 75 6.33 -6.81 13.57
CA GLY A 75 5.67 -7.77 14.46
C GLY A 75 5.88 -9.19 13.96
N SER A 76 5.88 -10.17 14.87
CA SER A 76 6.07 -11.59 14.53
C SER A 76 4.97 -12.12 13.60
N PHE A 77 5.20 -13.28 12.98
CA PHE A 77 4.16 -13.93 12.19
C PHE A 77 2.92 -14.20 13.07
N GLY A 78 1.72 -13.97 12.54
CA GLY A 78 0.46 -14.18 13.27
C GLY A 78 0.06 -13.08 14.26
N THR A 79 0.85 -12.00 14.45
CA THR A 79 0.52 -10.94 15.44
C THR A 79 -0.52 -9.92 14.95
N GLY A 80 -1.25 -10.21 13.88
CA GLY A 80 -2.32 -9.33 13.39
C GLY A 80 -1.89 -8.10 12.60
N LYS A 81 -0.66 -8.04 12.05
CA LYS A 81 -0.19 -6.89 11.24
C LYS A 81 -1.11 -6.53 10.06
N SER A 82 -1.53 -7.55 9.30
CA SER A 82 -2.47 -7.36 8.18
C SER A 82 -3.83 -6.88 8.66
N HIS A 83 -4.30 -7.38 9.80
CA HIS A 83 -5.56 -6.98 10.42
C HIS A 83 -5.52 -5.54 10.90
N PHE A 84 -4.43 -5.13 11.55
CA PHE A 84 -4.18 -3.75 11.95
C PHE A 84 -4.22 -2.80 10.74
N MET A 85 -3.53 -3.15 9.65
CA MET A 85 -3.54 -2.36 8.41
C MET A 85 -4.92 -2.30 7.76
N ALA A 86 -5.70 -3.38 7.80
CA ALA A 86 -7.07 -3.40 7.28
C ALA A 86 -7.99 -2.48 8.09
N VAL A 87 -7.94 -2.56 9.41
CA VAL A 87 -8.74 -1.70 10.30
C VAL A 87 -8.32 -0.23 10.15
N LEU A 88 -7.02 0.06 10.12
CA LEU A 88 -6.52 1.42 9.90
C LEU A 88 -7.03 1.99 8.57
N LYS A 89 -7.00 1.19 7.49
CA LYS A 89 -7.56 1.58 6.19
C LYS A 89 -9.05 1.92 6.32
N LEU A 90 -9.85 1.06 6.97
CA LEU A 90 -11.28 1.27 7.15
C LEU A 90 -11.60 2.53 7.96
N LEU A 91 -10.80 2.83 8.98
CA LEU A 91 -10.94 4.07 9.76
C LEU A 91 -10.71 5.31 8.89
N ILE A 92 -9.65 5.32 8.08
CA ILE A 92 -9.32 6.43 7.17
C ILE A 92 -10.39 6.56 6.06
N GLN A 93 -10.95 5.44 5.59
CA GLN A 93 -12.09 5.44 4.65
C GLN A 93 -13.41 5.92 5.26
N GLY A 94 -13.44 6.17 6.57
CA GLY A 94 -14.66 6.60 7.26
C GLY A 94 -15.69 5.48 7.42
N ASN A 95 -15.29 4.20 7.35
CA ASN A 95 -16.20 3.07 7.50
C ASN A 95 -16.92 3.12 8.86
N VAL A 96 -18.25 3.05 8.83
CA VAL A 96 -19.09 3.20 10.02
C VAL A 96 -18.80 2.12 11.05
N GLN A 97 -18.70 0.84 10.64
CA GLN A 97 -18.48 -0.28 11.54
C GLN A 97 -17.12 -0.19 12.24
N ALA A 98 -16.06 0.15 11.51
CA ALA A 98 -14.73 0.32 12.11
C ALA A 98 -14.70 1.48 13.10
N ARG A 99 -15.42 2.58 12.82
CA ARG A 99 -15.54 3.73 13.72
C ARG A 99 -16.43 3.46 14.93
N SER A 100 -17.28 2.43 14.89
CA SER A 100 -18.11 2.00 16.02
C SER A 100 -17.35 1.16 17.05
N ILE A 101 -16.08 0.82 16.83
CA ILE A 101 -15.24 0.12 17.81
C ILE A 101 -15.05 1.03 19.04
N PRO A 102 -15.60 0.69 20.22
CA PRO A 102 -15.62 1.58 21.38
C PRO A 102 -14.22 1.98 21.86
N GLU A 103 -13.28 1.05 21.83
CA GLU A 103 -11.90 1.26 22.28
C GLU A 103 -11.14 2.28 21.41
N LEU A 104 -11.55 2.43 20.15
CA LEU A 104 -10.94 3.37 19.20
C LEU A 104 -11.67 4.72 19.13
N ALA A 105 -12.79 4.88 19.84
CA ALA A 105 -13.63 6.07 19.74
C ALA A 105 -12.86 7.38 19.99
N MET A 106 -11.94 7.40 20.97
CA MET A 106 -11.12 8.57 21.27
C MET A 106 -10.15 8.92 20.13
N ALA A 107 -9.47 7.92 19.56
CA ALA A 107 -8.56 8.12 18.44
C ALA A 107 -9.33 8.60 17.21
N VAL A 108 -10.47 7.97 16.91
CA VAL A 108 -11.35 8.38 15.82
C VAL A 108 -11.83 9.81 16.00
N ALA A 109 -12.29 10.18 17.20
CA ALA A 109 -12.78 11.53 17.47
C ALA A 109 -11.69 12.58 17.27
N LYS A 110 -10.48 12.33 17.79
CA LYS A 110 -9.32 13.23 17.66
C LYS A 110 -8.93 13.46 16.19
N HIS A 111 -8.93 12.40 15.38
CA HIS A 111 -8.47 12.42 13.98
C HIS A 111 -9.58 12.71 12.96
N SER A 112 -10.84 12.84 13.40
CA SER A 112 -12.00 12.92 12.51
C SER A 112 -11.98 14.10 11.54
N HIS A 113 -11.45 15.26 11.97
CA HIS A 113 -11.45 16.49 11.17
C HIS A 113 -10.63 16.36 9.89
N TRP A 114 -9.35 15.96 10.00
CA TRP A 114 -8.48 15.83 8.83
C TRP A 114 -8.87 14.61 7.97
N MET A 115 -9.27 13.49 8.58
CA MET A 115 -9.68 12.31 7.80
C MET A 115 -10.87 12.60 6.87
N GLN A 116 -11.77 13.50 7.27
CA GLN A 116 -12.92 13.91 6.45
C GLN A 116 -12.60 15.05 5.49
N GLY A 117 -11.63 15.90 5.82
CA GLY A 117 -11.22 17.05 5.01
C GLY A 117 -10.32 16.73 3.83
N HIS A 118 -9.79 15.49 3.74
CA HIS A 118 -8.81 15.10 2.73
C HIS A 118 -9.26 13.88 1.93
N ASN A 119 -9.06 13.94 0.61
CA ASN A 119 -9.29 12.81 -0.28
C ASN A 119 -8.02 11.95 -0.38
N ILE A 120 -7.94 10.89 0.43
CA ILE A 120 -6.76 10.04 0.55
C ILE A 120 -6.96 8.78 -0.29
N LEU A 121 -6.14 8.61 -1.33
CA LEU A 121 -6.10 7.39 -2.10
C LEU A 121 -5.23 6.34 -1.41
N MET A 122 -5.86 5.30 -0.86
CA MET A 122 -5.17 4.16 -0.26
C MET A 122 -4.96 3.06 -1.30
N VAL A 123 -3.70 2.78 -1.61
CA VAL A 123 -3.32 1.80 -2.63
C VAL A 123 -2.78 0.52 -1.97
N PRO A 124 -3.56 -0.58 -1.95
CA PRO A 124 -3.06 -1.87 -1.52
C PRO A 124 -2.22 -2.51 -2.64
N TYR A 125 -0.99 -2.95 -2.33
CA TYR A 125 -0.19 -3.78 -3.21
C TYR A 125 0.66 -4.76 -2.41
N HIS A 126 0.94 -5.92 -3.02
CA HIS A 126 1.84 -6.93 -2.44
C HIS A 126 3.25 -6.75 -3.02
N MET A 127 4.26 -6.83 -2.15
CA MET A 127 5.66 -6.75 -2.54
C MET A 127 6.26 -8.11 -2.92
N ILE A 128 5.54 -9.20 -2.69
CA ILE A 128 6.01 -10.55 -3.03
C ILE A 128 6.15 -10.66 -4.55
N GLY A 129 7.36 -11.01 -5.00
CA GLY A 129 7.71 -11.15 -6.42
C GLY A 129 7.98 -9.84 -7.14
N ALA A 130 7.98 -8.69 -6.46
CA ALA A 130 8.33 -7.42 -7.09
C ALA A 130 9.86 -7.35 -7.32
N PRO A 131 10.32 -6.93 -8.51
CA PRO A 131 11.76 -6.87 -8.83
C PRO A 131 12.49 -5.73 -8.10
N SER A 132 11.75 -4.72 -7.64
CA SER A 132 12.26 -3.63 -6.82
C SER A 132 11.13 -2.96 -6.04
N ILE A 133 11.48 -2.15 -5.02
CA ILE A 133 10.52 -1.32 -4.28
C ILE A 133 9.81 -0.36 -5.24
N GLU A 134 10.56 0.29 -6.13
CA GLU A 134 10.00 1.22 -7.11
C GLU A 134 8.95 0.54 -8.00
N ALA A 135 9.28 -0.63 -8.56
CA ALA A 135 8.35 -1.40 -9.38
C ALA A 135 7.11 -1.83 -8.60
N GLY A 136 7.27 -2.21 -7.33
CA GLY A 136 6.16 -2.57 -6.45
C GLY A 136 5.23 -1.38 -6.16
N VAL A 137 5.81 -0.23 -5.78
CA VAL A 137 5.08 0.98 -5.37
C VAL A 137 4.44 1.66 -6.59
N LEU A 138 5.24 2.07 -7.58
CA LEU A 138 4.75 2.82 -8.74
C LEU A 138 3.89 1.95 -9.66
N GLY A 139 4.32 0.70 -9.88
CA GLY A 139 3.54 -0.26 -10.65
C GLY A 139 2.26 -0.69 -9.94
N GLY A 140 2.28 -0.81 -8.60
CA GLY A 140 1.08 -1.02 -7.79
C GLY A 140 0.10 0.14 -7.90
N TYR A 141 0.58 1.39 -7.74
CA TYR A 141 -0.22 2.59 -7.87
C TYR A 141 -0.86 2.73 -9.26
N ALA A 142 -0.11 2.53 -10.35
CA ALA A 142 -0.68 2.60 -11.70
C ALA A 142 -1.75 1.56 -11.98
N ARG A 143 -1.54 0.30 -11.54
CA ARG A 143 -2.54 -0.76 -11.67
C ARG A 143 -3.81 -0.42 -10.89
N HIS A 144 -3.67 0.10 -9.68
CA HIS A 144 -4.80 0.48 -8.84
C HIS A 144 -5.60 1.64 -9.43
N VAL A 145 -4.91 2.71 -9.87
CA VAL A 145 -5.56 3.85 -10.55
C VAL A 145 -6.26 3.41 -11.82
N ARG A 146 -5.66 2.51 -12.61
CA ARG A 146 -6.29 1.96 -13.82
C ARG A 146 -7.56 1.18 -13.51
N GLY A 147 -7.60 0.44 -12.41
CA GLY A 147 -8.79 -0.27 -11.94
C GLY A 147 -9.93 0.68 -11.54
N LEU A 148 -9.61 1.75 -10.80
CA LEU A 148 -10.60 2.74 -10.35
C LEU A 148 -11.06 3.68 -11.47
N HIS A 149 -10.14 4.05 -12.37
CA HIS A 149 -10.38 5.03 -13.43
C HIS A 149 -9.85 4.51 -14.78
N PRO A 150 -10.59 3.61 -15.46
CA PRO A 150 -10.14 2.99 -16.70
C PRO A 150 -9.82 3.98 -17.83
N ARG A 151 -10.53 5.12 -17.85
CA ARG A 151 -10.43 6.18 -18.87
C ARG A 151 -9.45 7.31 -18.50
N ALA A 152 -8.89 7.32 -17.29
CA ALA A 152 -7.92 8.33 -16.90
C ALA A 152 -6.56 8.06 -17.56
N PRO A 153 -5.76 9.11 -17.86
CA PRO A 153 -4.40 8.94 -18.34
C PRO A 153 -3.56 8.17 -17.32
N VAL A 154 -2.66 7.30 -17.81
CA VAL A 154 -1.74 6.57 -16.94
C VAL A 154 -0.85 7.58 -16.23
N PRO A 155 -0.63 7.43 -14.91
CA PRO A 155 0.30 8.27 -14.19
C PRO A 155 1.67 8.37 -14.86
N GLY A 156 2.21 9.59 -14.92
CA GLY A 156 3.32 9.96 -15.79
C GLY A 156 4.70 9.40 -15.46
N PHE A 157 4.86 8.55 -14.44
CA PHE A 157 6.17 7.93 -14.15
C PHE A 157 6.55 6.82 -15.14
N TYR A 158 5.64 6.39 -16.03
CA TYR A 158 5.96 5.58 -17.21
C TYR A 158 6.42 6.43 -18.41
N LEU A 159 7.27 7.44 -18.20
CA LEU A 159 7.90 8.20 -19.30
C LEU A 159 8.63 7.27 -20.31
N SER A 160 9.04 6.08 -19.88
CA SER A 160 9.57 5.03 -20.75
C SER A 160 8.60 4.61 -21.85
N SER A 161 7.29 4.58 -21.60
CA SER A 161 6.31 4.21 -22.63
C SER A 161 6.18 5.25 -23.76
N ARG A 162 6.35 6.54 -23.47
CA ARG A 162 6.49 7.57 -24.51
C ARG A 162 7.83 7.43 -25.24
N LEU A 163 8.90 7.17 -24.50
CA LEU A 163 10.22 6.91 -25.08
C LEU A 163 10.20 5.72 -26.06
N PHE A 164 9.50 4.63 -25.74
CA PHE A 164 9.36 3.47 -26.62
C PHE A 164 8.47 3.76 -27.83
N ALA A 165 7.39 4.54 -27.68
CA ALA A 165 6.56 4.97 -28.80
C ALA A 165 7.35 5.87 -29.76
N ASP A 166 8.10 6.83 -29.22
CA ASP A 166 8.97 7.72 -29.99
C ASP A 166 10.10 6.92 -30.68
N ALA A 167 10.65 5.92 -30.01
CA ALA A 167 11.63 5.00 -30.58
C ALA A 167 11.04 4.14 -31.72
N GLN A 168 9.80 3.68 -31.61
CA GLN A 168 9.10 2.96 -32.70
C GLN A 168 8.85 3.86 -33.90
N VAL A 169 8.42 5.11 -33.69
CA VAL A 169 8.23 6.10 -34.75
C VAL A 169 9.57 6.42 -35.43
N MET A 170 10.63 6.67 -34.64
CA MET A 170 11.97 6.91 -35.18
C MET A 170 12.50 5.70 -35.97
N ARG A 171 12.31 4.48 -35.47
CA ARG A 171 12.67 3.25 -36.19
C ARG A 171 11.93 3.15 -37.53
N GLY A 172 10.64 3.49 -37.57
CA GLY A 172 9.86 3.53 -38.80
C GLY A 172 10.37 4.54 -39.83
N HIS A 173 10.85 5.70 -39.39
CA HIS A 173 11.40 6.74 -40.28
C HIS A 173 12.85 6.47 -40.74
N LEU A 174 13.70 5.93 -39.86
CA LEU A 174 15.13 5.74 -40.11
C LEU A 174 15.45 4.39 -40.77
N GLY A 175 14.58 3.39 -40.60
CA GLY A 175 14.87 2.00 -40.90
C GLY A 175 15.73 1.34 -39.82
N ASP A 176 15.63 0.01 -39.72
CA ASP A 176 16.24 -0.78 -38.64
C ASP A 176 17.75 -0.56 -38.53
N ASP A 177 18.47 -0.67 -39.65
CA ASP A 177 19.95 -0.61 -39.66
C ASP A 177 20.48 0.73 -39.14
N ARG A 178 19.87 1.85 -39.54
CA ARG A 178 20.30 3.19 -39.11
C ARG A 178 19.88 3.49 -37.68
N PHE A 179 18.71 3.03 -37.27
CA PHE A 179 18.23 3.18 -35.91
C PHE A 179 19.15 2.47 -34.91
N PHE A 180 19.49 1.20 -35.15
CA PHE A 180 20.38 0.44 -34.27
C PHE A 180 21.83 0.96 -34.32
N ALA A 181 22.31 1.43 -35.47
CA ALA A 181 23.62 2.08 -35.56
C ALA A 181 23.69 3.34 -34.69
N ALA A 182 22.68 4.21 -34.74
CA ALA A 182 22.60 5.41 -33.91
C ALA A 182 22.47 5.08 -32.41
N LEU A 183 21.67 4.06 -32.06
CA LEU A 183 21.49 3.61 -30.69
C LEU A 183 22.80 3.06 -30.09
N ASN A 184 23.51 2.21 -30.83
CA ASN A 184 24.80 1.65 -30.41
C ASN A 184 25.87 2.74 -30.27
N HIS A 185 25.85 3.76 -31.13
CA HIS A 185 26.77 4.89 -31.04
C HIS A 185 26.50 5.80 -29.82
N ALA A 186 25.24 5.92 -29.41
CA ALA A 186 24.86 6.63 -28.18
C ALA A 186 25.25 5.83 -26.92
N SER A 187 25.07 4.51 -26.91
CA SER A 187 25.47 3.63 -25.81
C SER A 187 26.99 3.58 -25.62
N ALA A 188 27.78 3.61 -26.70
CA ALA A 188 29.24 3.68 -26.65
C ALA A 188 29.77 5.02 -26.08
N GLY A 189 28.92 6.04 -25.98
CA GLY A 189 29.25 7.31 -25.33
C GLY A 189 29.09 7.28 -23.80
N ALA A 190 28.24 6.40 -23.27
CA ALA A 190 27.95 6.27 -21.84
C ALA A 190 28.99 5.45 -21.07
N ASP A 191 29.76 4.61 -21.75
CA ASP A 191 30.81 3.75 -21.17
C ASP A 191 32.15 4.50 -20.93
N ARG A 192 32.17 5.83 -21.11
CA ARG A 192 33.37 6.69 -20.96
C ARG A 192 33.32 7.61 -19.75
N THR A 193 32.51 7.30 -18.74
CA THR A 193 32.51 8.00 -17.44
C THR A 193 32.37 7.03 -16.27
N ASP A 194 33.19 5.97 -16.24
CA ASP A 194 33.41 5.18 -15.02
C ASP A 194 34.91 4.86 -14.89
N GLY A 195 35.66 5.88 -14.48
CA GLY A 195 37.11 5.83 -14.36
C GLY A 195 37.64 6.79 -13.31
N ASP A 196 37.00 6.88 -12.14
CA ASP A 196 37.64 7.41 -10.92
C ASP A 196 36.88 6.97 -9.65
N TRP A 197 37.05 5.71 -9.26
CA TRP A 197 36.75 5.22 -7.90
C TRP A 197 38.04 4.68 -7.27
N GLY A 198 39.03 5.56 -7.06
CA GLY A 198 40.29 5.16 -6.46
C GLY A 198 41.24 6.30 -6.08
N ALA A 199 40.88 7.12 -5.07
CA ALA A 199 41.82 7.74 -4.14
C ALA A 199 41.07 8.48 -3.01
N GLY A 200 41.24 8.03 -1.76
CA GLY A 200 40.74 8.67 -0.55
C GLY A 200 40.42 7.69 0.56
#